data_AF-A0A958SWD5-F1
#
_entry.id   AF-A0A958SWD5-F1
#
_cell.length_a   1.000
_cell.length_b   1.000
_cell.length_c   1.000
_cell.angle_alpha   90.00
_cell.angle_beta   90.00
_cell.angle_gamma   90.00
#
_symmetry.space_group_name_H-M   'P 1'
#
loop_
_entity.id
_entity.type
_entity.pdbx_description
1 polymer ?
#
loop_
_entity_poly.entity_id
_entity_poly.type
_entity_poly.pdbx_seq_one_letter_code
_entity_poly.pdbx_strand_id
1 'polypeptide(L)'
;RESLYLVNEFANKYFQKTLLKTDPGQAIGLSYFKERGFTEDTIKKFQLGYSLDDWQAFTDEALGAGYSLEYLEKTGLTIVKEEKTFDRFKGRVMFPIHSMSGRVLGFGGRILTSDKKAAKYLNSPESEIYHKSKILYGIFHAKQSIAKEDNCYLVEGYTDVIQFHQTGIKNVVASSGTALTSEQIRLINRLTQNITVLFDGDAAGIRASIRGIDLILEQGMNVRVCSFPPGEDPDSFARQNTLEELARYLEENSKDFIRFKASLLVEDAQNDPIKKADTIREIVQSISKIPDKIKKEIYLRECSRIMDISEEVLFSTLAQLSRKDFQELNKQYTQEQKAFEVIKPEKRAPKVDVQYQLERKIIEILLLYGHKTEDFEDLVLKENDLGDLELEPVVQSARVFEKVYLDLQEDEMMFTNDLFKSLFYTIIDTLHQNPDESVESLVNSVSPELASEMTSILMEDEQYHLHKWENKNIYPKEKEITLSQLVTETILSLRCFLIDQKVKEYQTETLESKNEVNKDILEEVKNYSSLKMLLSRRLNRAL
;
A
#
# COMPACT_ATOMS: atom_id res chain seq x y z
N ARG A 1 2.02 13.34 11.67
CA ARG A 1 1.67 13.36 10.23
C ARG A 1 1.36 14.74 9.65
N GLU A 2 0.25 15.41 9.96
CA GLU A 2 -0.14 16.66 9.28
C GLU A 2 0.92 17.77 9.34
N SER A 3 1.57 17.97 10.50
CA SER A 3 2.68 18.91 10.63
C SER A 3 3.85 18.62 9.68
N LEU A 4 4.12 17.34 9.37
CA LEU A 4 5.17 16.95 8.43
C LEU A 4 4.78 17.30 6.98
N TYR A 5 3.49 17.14 6.62
CA TYR A 5 3.00 17.58 5.32
C TYR A 5 3.11 19.10 5.16
N LEU A 6 2.77 19.87 6.19
CA LEU A 6 2.89 21.32 6.16
C LEU A 6 4.34 21.78 5.98
N VAL A 7 5.29 21.15 6.69
CA VAL A 7 6.73 21.43 6.54
C VAL A 7 7.21 21.12 5.12
N ASN A 8 6.86 19.96 4.56
CA ASN A 8 7.25 19.61 3.19
C ASN A 8 6.63 20.55 2.14
N GLU A 9 5.38 20.95 2.32
CA GLU A 9 4.71 21.89 1.43
C GLU A 9 5.36 23.28 1.50
N PHE A 10 5.75 23.72 2.70
CA PHE A 10 6.54 24.94 2.87
C PHE A 10 7.90 24.85 2.18
N ALA A 11 8.63 23.75 2.39
CA ALA A 11 9.91 23.50 1.74
C ALA A 11 9.80 23.48 0.22
N ASN A 12 8.74 22.87 -0.31
CA ASN A 12 8.47 22.83 -1.75
C ASN A 12 8.32 24.23 -2.34
N LYS A 13 7.53 25.10 -1.68
CA LYS A 13 7.36 26.50 -2.07
C LYS A 13 8.66 27.28 -1.95
N TYR A 14 9.42 27.05 -0.88
CA TYR A 14 10.73 27.67 -0.67
C TYR A 14 11.69 27.31 -1.81
N PHE A 15 11.90 26.04 -2.13
CA PHE A 15 12.84 25.64 -3.18
C PHE A 15 12.44 26.13 -4.58
N GLN A 16 11.14 26.18 -4.89
CA GLN A 16 10.63 26.78 -6.13
C GLN A 16 10.90 28.29 -6.17
N LYS A 17 10.64 29.01 -5.07
CA LYS A 17 10.94 30.43 -4.95
C LYS A 17 12.44 30.68 -5.11
N THR A 18 13.27 29.89 -4.44
CA THR A 18 14.73 29.99 -4.51
C THR A 18 15.23 29.80 -5.94
N LEU A 19 14.74 28.78 -6.65
CA LEU A 19 15.06 28.55 -8.07
C LEU A 19 14.77 29.76 -8.95
N LEU A 20 13.61 30.41 -8.75
CA LEU A 20 13.10 31.44 -9.65
C LEU A 20 13.47 32.88 -9.24
N LYS A 21 13.80 33.12 -7.98
CA LYS A 21 13.92 34.49 -7.42
C LYS A 21 15.30 34.83 -6.86
N THR A 22 16.24 33.88 -6.82
CA THR A 22 17.60 34.14 -6.33
C THR A 22 18.61 34.04 -7.46
N ASP A 23 19.67 34.83 -7.41
CA ASP A 23 20.73 34.80 -8.43
C ASP A 23 21.38 33.40 -8.54
N PRO A 24 21.72 32.70 -7.44
CA PRO A 24 22.24 31.33 -7.54
C PRO A 24 21.21 30.34 -8.10
N GLY A 25 19.94 30.49 -7.72
CA GLY A 25 18.85 29.66 -8.25
C GLY A 25 18.70 29.79 -9.77
N GLN A 26 18.75 31.02 -10.30
CA GLN A 26 18.65 31.25 -11.73
C GLN A 26 19.94 30.87 -12.47
N ALA A 27 21.10 31.28 -11.97
CA ALA A 27 22.37 31.07 -12.64
C ALA A 27 22.80 29.60 -12.67
N ILE A 28 22.48 28.83 -11.62
CA ILE A 28 22.94 27.45 -11.45
C ILE A 28 21.78 26.47 -11.65
N GLY A 29 20.73 26.57 -10.82
CA GLY A 29 19.63 25.61 -10.81
C GLY A 29 18.79 25.64 -12.08
N LEU A 30 18.33 26.83 -12.48
CA LEU A 30 17.48 27.01 -13.66
C LEU A 30 18.27 26.74 -14.95
N SER A 31 19.53 27.19 -15.02
CA SER A 31 20.43 26.88 -16.13
C SER A 31 20.55 25.37 -16.36
N TYR A 32 20.75 24.59 -15.29
CA TYR A 32 20.80 23.13 -15.40
C TYR A 32 19.51 22.52 -15.98
N PHE A 33 18.33 22.97 -15.52
CA PHE A 33 17.06 22.48 -16.07
C PHE A 33 16.86 22.88 -17.53
N LYS A 34 17.31 24.07 -17.92
CA LYS A 34 17.30 24.54 -19.32
C LYS A 34 18.26 23.74 -20.20
N GLU A 35 19.47 23.45 -19.73
CA GLU A 35 20.43 22.59 -20.42
C GLU A 35 19.89 21.16 -20.63
N ARG A 36 19.06 20.68 -19.69
CA ARG A 36 18.33 19.41 -19.82
C ARG A 36 17.15 19.48 -20.80
N GLY A 37 16.78 20.67 -21.28
CA GLY A 37 15.68 20.88 -22.20
C GLY A 37 14.31 21.00 -21.51
N PHE A 38 14.25 21.18 -20.19
CA PHE A 38 12.97 21.35 -19.49
C PHE A 38 12.40 22.74 -19.73
N THR A 39 11.15 22.79 -20.17
CA THR A 39 10.39 24.03 -20.35
C THR A 39 9.97 24.64 -19.01
N GLU A 40 9.64 25.92 -19.00
CA GLU A 40 9.14 26.59 -17.79
C GLU A 40 7.82 25.97 -17.29
N ASP A 41 6.95 25.52 -18.19
CA ASP A 41 5.71 24.82 -17.83
C ASP A 41 6.02 23.49 -17.14
N THR A 42 6.97 22.72 -17.67
CA THR A 42 7.45 21.47 -17.06
C THR A 42 8.03 21.72 -15.67
N ILE A 43 8.91 22.72 -15.52
CA ILE A 43 9.51 23.10 -14.23
C ILE A 43 8.42 23.43 -13.22
N LYS A 44 7.42 24.23 -13.62
CA LYS A 44 6.29 24.59 -12.77
C LYS A 44 5.39 23.40 -12.43
N LYS A 45 5.07 22.55 -13.41
CA LYS A 45 4.19 21.39 -13.26
C LYS A 45 4.75 20.33 -12.33
N PHE A 46 6.06 20.08 -12.42
CA PHE A 46 6.77 19.17 -11.53
C PHE A 46 7.28 19.87 -10.25
N GLN A 47 6.98 21.16 -10.09
CA GLN A 47 7.33 21.94 -8.89
C GLN A 47 8.84 21.87 -8.59
N LEU A 48 9.67 21.87 -9.65
CA LEU A 48 11.12 21.73 -9.51
C LEU A 48 11.68 22.95 -8.78
N GLY A 49 12.70 22.72 -7.95
CA GLY A 49 13.27 23.74 -7.10
C GLY A 49 14.79 23.71 -7.05
N TYR A 50 15.36 24.62 -6.26
CA TYR A 50 16.78 24.66 -5.97
C TYR A 50 16.99 24.92 -4.49
N SER A 51 17.90 24.16 -3.89
CA SER A 51 18.42 24.44 -2.56
C SER A 51 19.81 25.08 -2.69
N LEU A 52 19.98 26.21 -2.00
CA LEU A 52 21.22 27.00 -2.05
C LEU A 52 22.42 26.17 -1.58
N ASP A 53 23.61 26.54 -2.05
CA ASP A 53 24.86 26.00 -1.54
C ASP A 53 25.26 26.65 -0.20
N ASP A 54 24.31 26.66 0.73
CA ASP A 54 24.44 27.20 2.07
C ASP A 54 24.17 26.08 3.10
N TRP A 55 24.69 26.23 4.32
CA TRP A 55 24.53 25.24 5.37
C TRP A 55 23.18 25.33 6.09
N GLN A 56 22.54 26.49 6.16
CA GLN A 56 21.33 26.68 7.00
C GLN A 56 20.22 27.49 6.32
N ALA A 57 20.39 27.89 5.06
CA ALA A 57 19.44 28.78 4.37
C ALA A 57 17.96 28.35 4.46
N PHE A 58 17.65 27.06 4.27
CA PHE A 58 16.27 26.57 4.43
C PHE A 58 15.87 26.47 5.91
N THR A 59 16.74 25.91 6.76
CA THR A 59 16.46 25.72 8.19
C THR A 59 16.14 27.06 8.85
N ASP A 60 16.91 28.11 8.59
CA ASP A 60 16.71 29.44 9.19
C ASP A 60 15.41 30.10 8.71
N GLU A 61 15.09 30.00 7.41
CA GLU A 61 13.83 30.50 6.87
C GLU A 61 12.62 29.78 7.49
N ALA A 62 12.71 28.45 7.66
CA ALA A 62 11.63 27.66 8.24
C ALA A 62 11.41 27.96 9.74
N LEU A 63 12.50 28.12 10.50
CA LEU A 63 12.42 28.55 11.91
C LEU A 63 11.85 29.96 12.02
N GLY A 64 12.28 30.89 11.16
CA GLY A 64 11.75 32.25 11.09
C GLY A 64 10.26 32.31 10.72
N ALA A 65 9.77 31.34 9.94
CA ALA A 65 8.36 31.17 9.61
C ALA A 65 7.54 30.45 10.71
N GLY A 66 8.15 30.09 11.84
CA GLY A 66 7.47 29.50 12.99
C GLY A 66 7.33 27.97 12.98
N TYR A 67 8.02 27.27 12.08
CA TYR A 67 8.04 25.80 12.10
C TYR A 67 8.98 25.29 13.20
N SER A 68 8.57 24.24 13.92
CA SER A 68 9.40 23.62 14.96
C SER A 68 10.55 22.81 14.35
N LEU A 69 11.75 22.96 14.91
CA LEU A 69 12.95 22.21 14.54
C LEU A 69 12.71 20.69 14.56
N GLU A 70 11.91 20.19 15.50
CA GLU A 70 11.54 18.77 15.61
C GLU A 70 10.92 18.23 14.32
N TYR A 71 10.04 19.01 13.68
CA TYR A 71 9.39 18.59 12.44
C TYR A 71 10.29 18.75 11.22
N LEU A 72 11.21 19.72 11.23
CA LEU A 72 12.25 19.87 10.19
C LEU A 72 13.23 18.68 10.19
N GLU A 73 13.59 18.19 11.38
CA GLU A 73 14.41 16.98 11.53
C GLU A 73 13.64 15.72 11.11
N LYS A 74 12.39 15.56 11.57
CA LYS A 74 11.56 14.38 11.26
C LYS A 74 11.20 14.25 9.78
N THR A 75 11.06 15.36 9.05
CA THR A 75 10.93 15.34 7.57
C THR A 75 12.26 15.04 6.87
N GLY A 76 13.37 15.12 7.59
CA GLY A 76 14.71 14.91 7.08
C GLY A 76 15.19 16.04 6.19
N LEU A 77 14.60 17.23 6.27
CA LEU A 77 15.06 18.42 5.54
C LEU A 77 16.25 19.09 6.27
N THR A 78 16.24 19.02 7.60
CA THR A 78 17.32 19.50 8.48
C THR A 78 17.99 18.31 9.16
N ILE A 79 19.31 18.36 9.29
CA ILE A 79 20.11 17.43 10.08
C ILE A 79 20.51 18.14 11.37
N VAL A 80 20.18 17.54 12.51
CA VAL A 80 20.59 18.02 13.83
C VAL A 80 21.70 17.12 14.35
N LYS A 81 22.83 17.72 14.74
CA LYS A 81 23.98 17.05 15.35
C LYS A 81 24.49 17.88 16.52
N GLU A 82 24.24 17.39 17.74
CA GLU A 82 24.60 18.10 18.97
C GLU A 82 24.05 19.53 18.94
N GLU A 83 24.91 20.55 18.95
CA GLU A 83 24.53 21.97 18.87
C GLU A 83 24.47 22.52 17.44
N LYS A 84 24.75 21.70 16.41
CA LYS A 84 24.76 22.12 15.01
C LYS A 84 23.51 21.64 14.26
N THR A 85 22.85 22.56 13.58
CA THR A 85 21.80 22.29 12.61
C THR A 85 22.30 22.60 11.22
N PHE A 86 21.94 21.82 10.21
CA PHE A 86 22.25 22.15 8.82
C PHE A 86 21.29 21.49 7.85
N ASP A 87 21.12 22.10 6.68
CA ASP A 87 20.27 21.61 5.60
C ASP A 87 20.83 20.31 5.04
N ARG A 88 19.95 19.31 4.90
CA ARG A 88 20.30 18.04 4.26
C ARG A 88 20.62 18.23 2.78
N PHE A 89 19.84 19.07 2.13
CA PHE A 89 19.94 19.33 0.70
C PHE A 89 20.71 20.62 0.48
N LYS A 90 22.02 20.50 0.31
CA LYS A 90 22.90 21.65 0.05
C LYS A 90 23.36 21.67 -1.41
N GLY A 91 23.16 22.79 -2.11
CA GLY A 91 23.63 23.01 -3.47
C GLY A 91 23.04 22.05 -4.50
N ARG A 92 21.75 21.71 -4.34
CA ARG A 92 21.06 20.68 -5.13
C ARG A 92 19.85 21.23 -5.86
N VAL A 93 19.65 20.78 -7.09
CA VAL A 93 18.34 20.90 -7.74
C VAL A 93 17.40 19.86 -7.15
N MET A 94 16.16 20.29 -6.92
CA MET A 94 15.19 19.60 -6.08
C MET A 94 14.04 19.06 -6.93
N PHE A 95 13.70 17.79 -6.68
CA PHE A 95 12.62 17.04 -7.29
C PHE A 95 11.63 16.64 -6.17
N PRO A 96 10.51 17.36 -6.01
CA PRO A 96 9.52 17.00 -4.99
C PRO A 96 8.87 15.65 -5.32
N ILE A 97 8.70 14.81 -4.31
CA ILE A 97 8.09 13.47 -4.44
C ILE A 97 6.67 13.54 -3.90
N HIS A 98 5.69 13.33 -4.77
CA HIS A 98 4.28 13.45 -4.43
C HIS A 98 3.65 12.10 -4.06
N SER A 99 2.67 12.14 -3.17
CA SER A 99 1.74 11.04 -2.93
C SER A 99 0.79 10.85 -4.11
N MET A 100 0.03 9.75 -4.12
CA MET A 100 -1.09 9.57 -5.05
C MET A 100 -2.11 10.72 -5.02
N SER A 101 -2.28 11.39 -3.89
CA SER A 101 -3.18 12.55 -3.72
C SER A 101 -2.55 13.89 -4.09
N GLY A 102 -1.24 13.93 -4.38
CA GLY A 102 -0.51 15.15 -4.75
C GLY A 102 0.14 15.89 -3.58
N ARG A 103 0.11 15.33 -2.37
CA ARG A 103 0.83 15.91 -1.21
C ARG A 103 2.33 15.65 -1.34
N VAL A 104 3.17 16.62 -0.97
CA VAL A 104 4.63 16.45 -0.98
C VAL A 104 5.07 15.58 0.20
N LEU A 105 5.66 14.43 -0.09
CA LEU A 105 6.13 13.45 0.90
C LEU A 105 7.60 13.65 1.26
N GLY A 106 8.39 14.13 0.31
CA GLY A 106 9.82 14.35 0.47
C GLY A 106 10.44 14.83 -0.83
N PHE A 107 11.77 14.75 -0.93
CA PHE A 107 12.50 15.30 -2.06
C PHE A 107 13.62 14.36 -2.52
N GLY A 108 13.82 14.31 -3.84
CA GLY A 108 15.09 13.94 -4.47
C GLY A 108 15.91 15.19 -4.74
N GLY A 109 17.23 15.12 -4.58
CA GLY A 109 18.14 16.23 -4.76
C GLY A 109 19.37 15.83 -5.56
N ARG A 110 19.60 16.46 -6.71
CA ARG A 110 20.79 16.22 -7.53
C ARG A 110 21.83 17.31 -7.29
N ILE A 111 23.07 16.91 -6.96
CA ILE A 111 24.18 17.86 -6.86
C ILE A 111 24.64 18.28 -8.25
N LEU A 112 24.97 19.56 -8.39
CA LEU A 112 25.46 20.14 -9.64
C LEU A 112 26.99 20.31 -9.64
N THR A 113 27.60 20.38 -8.45
CA THR A 113 29.05 20.48 -8.29
C THR A 113 29.71 19.10 -8.39
N SER A 114 30.95 19.08 -8.88
CA SER A 114 31.75 17.87 -9.09
C SER A 114 32.45 17.39 -7.81
N ASP A 115 31.78 17.44 -6.66
CA ASP A 115 32.34 16.91 -5.42
C ASP A 115 32.33 15.37 -5.48
N LYS A 116 33.52 14.78 -5.64
CA LYS A 116 33.71 13.32 -5.74
C LYS A 116 33.30 12.57 -4.48
N LYS A 117 33.14 13.26 -3.34
CA LYS A 117 32.71 12.63 -2.07
C LYS A 117 31.20 12.64 -1.87
N ALA A 118 30.47 13.46 -2.63
CA ALA A 118 29.02 13.59 -2.49
C ALA A 118 28.27 12.66 -3.45
N ALA A 119 27.19 12.03 -2.98
CA ALA A 119 26.31 11.25 -3.84
C ALA A 119 25.64 12.14 -4.90
N LYS A 120 25.65 11.69 -6.16
CA LYS A 120 25.06 12.40 -7.31
C LYS A 120 23.59 12.75 -7.06
N TYR A 121 22.82 11.77 -6.58
CA TYR A 121 21.45 11.94 -6.11
C TYR A 121 21.33 11.63 -4.62
N LEU A 122 20.50 12.40 -3.92
CA LEU A 122 20.18 12.21 -2.52
C LEU A 122 18.66 12.27 -2.36
N ASN A 123 18.07 11.26 -1.74
CA ASN A 123 16.65 11.26 -1.40
C ASN A 123 16.47 11.63 0.08
N SER A 124 15.30 12.17 0.43
CA SER A 124 14.83 12.27 1.82
C SER A 124 15.02 10.92 2.54
N PRO A 125 15.34 10.91 3.84
CA PRO A 125 15.36 9.67 4.62
C PRO A 125 13.94 9.10 4.79
N GLU A 126 13.83 7.87 5.27
CA GLU A 126 12.53 7.31 5.69
C GLU A 126 11.91 8.21 6.77
N SER A 127 10.60 8.44 6.68
CA SER A 127 9.84 9.22 7.67
C SER A 127 8.43 8.67 7.82
N GLU A 128 7.65 9.23 8.74
CA GLU A 128 6.25 8.84 8.96
C GLU A 128 5.35 9.04 7.72
N ILE A 129 5.75 9.91 6.80
CA ILE A 129 4.98 10.26 5.59
C ILE A 129 5.68 9.85 4.29
N TYR A 130 6.94 9.41 4.35
CA TYR A 130 7.72 9.03 3.17
C TYR A 130 8.42 7.70 3.37
N HIS A 131 7.99 6.74 2.56
CA HIS A 131 8.59 5.41 2.49
C HIS A 131 9.05 5.14 1.06
N LYS A 132 10.36 5.04 0.84
CA LYS A 132 10.95 4.88 -0.50
C LYS A 132 10.42 3.62 -1.19
N SER A 133 10.27 2.55 -0.43
CA SER A 133 9.75 1.27 -0.91
C SER A 133 8.26 1.27 -1.25
N LYS A 134 7.51 2.35 -1.01
CA LYS A 134 6.05 2.37 -1.22
C LYS A 134 5.59 3.44 -2.22
N ILE A 135 6.51 4.22 -2.78
CA ILE A 135 6.19 5.33 -3.67
C ILE A 135 7.04 5.29 -4.93
N LEU A 136 6.44 5.74 -6.02
CA LEU A 136 7.09 5.93 -7.32
C LEU A 136 7.03 7.40 -7.68
N TYR A 137 8.14 7.97 -8.13
CA TYR A 137 8.15 9.35 -8.61
C TYR A 137 7.31 9.48 -9.88
N GLY A 138 6.63 10.61 -10.03
CA GLY A 138 5.73 10.88 -11.15
C GLY A 138 4.35 10.25 -11.02
N ILE A 139 4.10 9.39 -10.01
CA ILE A 139 2.83 8.65 -9.91
C ILE A 139 1.61 9.58 -9.82
N PHE A 140 1.73 10.72 -9.13
CA PHE A 140 0.67 11.73 -9.06
C PHE A 140 0.29 12.27 -10.44
N HIS A 141 1.29 12.57 -11.27
CA HIS A 141 1.13 13.09 -12.63
C HIS A 141 0.69 12.00 -13.60
N ALA A 142 1.13 10.76 -13.38
CA ALA A 142 0.95 9.65 -14.31
C ALA A 142 -0.35 8.85 -14.10
N LYS A 143 -0.91 8.81 -12.88
CA LYS A 143 -2.00 7.88 -12.50
C LYS A 143 -3.20 7.86 -13.46
N GLN A 144 -3.62 9.01 -13.97
CA GLN A 144 -4.74 9.11 -14.91
C GLN A 144 -4.37 8.52 -16.28
N SER A 145 -3.18 8.84 -16.77
CA SER A 145 -2.67 8.33 -18.04
C SER A 145 -2.38 6.83 -17.98
N ILE A 146 -1.87 6.33 -16.84
CA ILE A 146 -1.64 4.89 -16.64
C ILE A 146 -2.95 4.10 -16.80
N ALA A 147 -4.02 4.55 -16.13
CA ALA A 147 -5.32 3.90 -16.22
C ALA A 147 -5.95 4.04 -17.62
N LYS A 148 -5.78 5.20 -18.27
CA LYS A 148 -6.37 5.48 -19.59
C LYS A 148 -5.69 4.70 -20.72
N GLU A 149 -4.37 4.65 -20.74
CA GLU A 149 -3.58 4.00 -21.78
C GLU A 149 -3.32 2.51 -21.48
N ASP A 150 -3.85 2.01 -20.35
CA ASP A 150 -3.68 0.64 -19.82
C ASP A 150 -2.22 0.13 -19.88
N ASN A 151 -1.28 1.01 -19.55
CA ASN A 151 0.13 0.68 -19.48
C ASN A 151 0.87 1.65 -18.55
N CYS A 152 1.82 1.14 -17.78
CA CYS A 152 2.73 1.95 -16.99
C CYS A 152 4.17 1.76 -17.49
N TYR A 153 4.78 2.84 -17.96
CA TYR A 153 6.21 2.84 -18.25
C TYR A 153 7.01 3.04 -16.96
N LEU A 154 7.95 2.14 -16.69
CA LEU A 154 8.81 2.21 -15.51
C LEU A 154 10.25 2.51 -15.93
N VAL A 155 10.78 3.64 -15.48
CA VAL A 155 12.17 4.11 -15.70
C VAL A 155 12.93 4.20 -14.37
N GLU A 156 14.23 4.47 -14.40
CA GLU A 156 15.05 4.54 -13.18
C GLU A 156 15.04 5.92 -12.51
N GLY A 157 15.13 6.98 -13.32
CA GLY A 157 15.45 8.33 -12.86
C GLY A 157 14.30 9.33 -12.88
N TYR A 158 14.47 10.40 -12.10
CA TYR A 158 13.56 11.55 -12.08
C TYR A 158 13.47 12.26 -13.43
N THR A 159 14.63 12.46 -14.07
CA THR A 159 14.74 13.20 -15.34
C THR A 159 14.00 12.50 -16.46
N ASP A 160 14.05 11.18 -16.48
CA ASP A 160 13.44 10.33 -17.49
C ASP A 160 11.92 10.51 -17.48
N VAL A 161 11.31 10.46 -16.28
CA VAL A 161 9.88 10.71 -16.08
C VAL A 161 9.48 12.09 -16.59
N ILE A 162 10.24 13.12 -16.20
CA ILE A 162 9.94 14.51 -16.57
C ILE A 162 10.06 14.69 -18.09
N GLN A 163 11.10 14.14 -18.70
CA GLN A 163 11.36 14.28 -20.12
C GLN A 163 10.30 13.56 -20.96
N PHE A 164 9.95 12.31 -20.63
CA PHE A 164 8.85 11.59 -21.29
C PHE A 164 7.53 12.35 -21.16
N HIS A 165 7.22 12.82 -19.94
CA HIS A 165 6.00 13.57 -19.70
C HIS A 165 5.97 14.88 -20.52
N GLN A 166 7.12 15.56 -20.65
CA GLN A 166 7.24 16.76 -21.48
C GLN A 166 7.03 16.46 -22.97
N THR A 167 7.62 15.38 -23.49
CA THR A 167 7.46 14.97 -24.88
C THR A 167 6.02 14.52 -25.18
N GLY A 168 5.28 14.05 -24.17
CA GLY A 168 3.83 13.80 -24.24
C GLY A 168 3.41 12.41 -23.75
N ILE A 169 4.36 11.52 -23.46
CA ILE A 169 4.11 10.21 -22.85
C ILE A 169 3.99 10.40 -21.34
N LYS A 170 2.76 10.41 -20.82
CA LYS A 170 2.47 10.84 -19.44
C LYS A 170 2.30 9.69 -18.45
N ASN A 171 2.26 8.44 -18.90
CA ASN A 171 2.10 7.24 -18.08
C ASN A 171 3.44 6.65 -17.63
N VAL A 172 4.39 7.50 -17.21
CA VAL A 172 5.75 7.10 -16.82
C VAL A 172 6.01 7.37 -15.34
N VAL A 173 6.67 6.44 -14.67
CA VAL A 173 7.02 6.53 -13.24
C VAL A 173 8.43 5.99 -12.99
N ALA A 174 9.05 6.39 -11.88
CA ALA A 174 10.40 5.96 -11.52
C ALA A 174 10.55 5.42 -10.09
N SER A 175 11.37 4.39 -9.93
CA SER A 175 11.82 3.92 -8.61
C SER A 175 12.80 4.88 -7.92
N SER A 176 13.34 5.86 -8.65
CA SER A 176 14.02 7.04 -8.10
C SER A 176 15.31 6.72 -7.34
N GLY A 177 16.15 5.85 -7.91
CA GLY A 177 17.43 5.47 -7.33
C GLY A 177 17.34 4.47 -6.18
N THR A 178 16.23 3.74 -6.07
CA THR A 178 16.13 2.53 -5.24
C THR A 178 15.82 1.31 -6.11
N ALA A 179 16.15 0.12 -5.60
CA ALA A 179 15.67 -1.12 -6.19
C ALA A 179 14.13 -1.11 -6.22
N LEU A 180 13.55 -1.62 -7.31
CA LEU A 180 12.12 -1.83 -7.43
C LEU A 180 11.64 -2.80 -6.34
N THR A 181 10.47 -2.53 -5.77
CA THR A 181 9.90 -3.31 -4.66
C THR A 181 8.48 -3.80 -4.98
N SER A 182 8.04 -4.87 -4.33
CA SER A 182 6.69 -5.42 -4.51
C SER A 182 5.59 -4.42 -4.14
N GLU A 183 5.79 -3.56 -3.14
CA GLU A 183 4.81 -2.53 -2.76
C GLU A 183 4.67 -1.44 -3.84
N GLN A 184 5.76 -1.02 -4.48
CA GLN A 184 5.71 -0.12 -5.64
C GLN A 184 4.98 -0.77 -6.82
N ILE A 185 5.23 -2.06 -7.07
CA ILE A 185 4.54 -2.79 -8.14
C ILE A 185 3.04 -2.88 -7.83
N ARG A 186 2.66 -3.18 -6.58
CA ARG A 186 1.24 -3.15 -6.15
C ARG A 186 0.61 -1.77 -6.28
N LEU A 187 1.37 -0.70 -6.12
CA LEU A 187 0.87 0.66 -6.37
C LEU A 187 0.47 0.84 -7.84
N ILE A 188 1.28 0.33 -8.77
CA ILE A 188 0.96 0.33 -10.21
C ILE A 188 -0.22 -0.62 -10.49
N ASN A 189 -0.25 -1.80 -9.85
CA ASN A 189 -1.28 -2.82 -10.03
C ASN A 189 -2.72 -2.32 -9.75
N ARG A 190 -2.86 -1.29 -8.90
CA ARG A 190 -4.14 -0.61 -8.65
C ARG A 190 -4.64 0.21 -9.84
N LEU A 191 -3.78 0.51 -10.80
CA LEU A 191 -4.06 1.40 -11.93
C LEU A 191 -4.09 0.66 -13.28
N THR A 192 -3.24 -0.36 -13.47
CA THR A 192 -3.18 -1.21 -14.67
C THR A 192 -2.55 -2.56 -14.34
N GLN A 193 -2.81 -3.58 -15.16
CA GLN A 193 -2.11 -4.87 -15.11
C GLN A 193 -0.82 -4.89 -15.94
N ASN A 194 -0.56 -3.87 -16.76
CA ASN A 194 0.53 -3.88 -17.73
C ASN A 194 1.65 -2.90 -17.34
N ILE A 195 2.88 -3.43 -17.27
CA ILE A 195 4.09 -2.63 -17.05
C ILE A 195 5.04 -2.85 -18.22
N THR A 196 5.45 -1.75 -18.86
CA THR A 196 6.58 -1.77 -19.78
C THR A 196 7.78 -1.15 -19.08
N VAL A 197 8.82 -1.94 -18.87
CA VAL A 197 10.04 -1.43 -18.25
C VAL A 197 10.99 -0.89 -19.30
N LEU A 198 11.45 0.34 -19.08
CA LEU A 198 12.33 1.12 -19.93
C LEU A 198 13.69 1.21 -19.26
N PHE A 199 14.71 0.57 -19.83
CA PHE A 199 16.04 0.51 -19.21
C PHE A 199 17.12 1.12 -20.08
N ASP A 200 18.12 1.66 -19.39
CA ASP A 200 19.38 2.07 -19.98
C ASP A 200 20.01 0.86 -20.66
N GLY A 201 20.47 1.03 -21.90
CA GLY A 201 21.07 -0.04 -22.72
C GLY A 201 22.44 -0.55 -22.22
N ASP A 202 22.75 -0.37 -20.93
CA ASP A 202 24.01 -0.78 -20.32
C ASP A 202 23.89 -2.10 -19.52
N ALA A 203 25.04 -2.72 -19.22
CA ALA A 203 25.08 -4.01 -18.54
C ALA A 203 24.56 -3.98 -17.09
N ALA A 204 24.56 -2.81 -16.44
CA ALA A 204 24.05 -2.67 -15.08
C ALA A 204 22.51 -2.59 -15.10
N GLY A 205 21.96 -1.80 -16.02
CA GLY A 205 20.54 -1.69 -16.35
C GLY A 205 19.95 -3.05 -16.67
N ILE A 206 20.53 -3.80 -17.62
CA ILE A 206 20.06 -5.15 -18.01
C ILE A 206 19.92 -6.10 -16.81
N ARG A 207 20.92 -6.14 -15.91
CA ARG A 207 20.86 -6.98 -14.70
C ARG A 207 19.81 -6.52 -13.70
N ALA A 208 19.60 -5.20 -13.58
CA ALA A 208 18.51 -4.66 -12.77
C ALA A 208 17.15 -5.03 -13.39
N SER A 209 17.04 -5.05 -14.71
CA SER A 209 15.86 -5.46 -15.46
C SER A 209 15.40 -6.85 -15.16
N ILE A 210 16.32 -7.82 -15.19
CA ILE A 210 15.98 -9.22 -14.97
C ILE A 210 15.35 -9.41 -13.58
N ARG A 211 15.90 -8.76 -12.55
CA ARG A 211 15.29 -8.79 -11.19
C ARG A 211 13.94 -8.07 -11.13
N GLY A 212 13.81 -6.93 -11.80
CA GLY A 212 12.56 -6.18 -11.86
C GLY A 212 11.43 -6.99 -12.52
N ILE A 213 11.74 -7.69 -13.61
CA ILE A 213 10.81 -8.57 -14.35
C ILE A 213 10.25 -9.64 -13.42
N ASP A 214 11.11 -10.36 -12.69
CA ASP A 214 10.67 -11.44 -11.81
C ASP A 214 9.75 -10.93 -10.69
N LEU A 215 10.05 -9.76 -10.11
CA LEU A 215 9.20 -9.12 -9.09
C LEU A 215 7.83 -8.72 -9.66
N ILE A 216 7.78 -8.23 -10.90
CA ILE A 216 6.52 -7.85 -11.56
C ILE A 216 5.66 -9.09 -11.84
N LEU A 217 6.29 -10.15 -12.39
CA LEU A 217 5.63 -11.43 -12.65
C LEU A 217 5.09 -12.08 -11.36
N GLU A 218 5.84 -11.98 -10.26
CA GLU A 218 5.43 -12.47 -8.94
C GLU A 218 4.19 -11.76 -8.39
N GLN A 219 3.99 -10.49 -8.73
CA GLN A 219 2.75 -9.76 -8.41
C GLN A 219 1.59 -10.07 -9.38
N GLY A 220 1.76 -11.00 -10.32
CA GLY A 220 0.73 -11.43 -11.27
C GLY A 220 0.51 -10.49 -12.46
N MET A 221 1.34 -9.47 -12.59
CA MET A 221 1.24 -8.44 -13.61
C MET A 221 1.88 -8.87 -14.93
N ASN A 222 1.46 -8.24 -16.03
CA ASN A 222 2.03 -8.44 -17.34
C ASN A 222 3.23 -7.51 -17.53
N VAL A 223 4.36 -8.04 -17.98
CA VAL A 223 5.59 -7.25 -18.15
C VAL A 223 6.10 -7.31 -19.58
N ARG A 224 6.40 -6.13 -20.13
CA ARG A 224 7.18 -5.95 -21.36
C ARG A 224 8.46 -5.20 -21.06
N VAL A 225 9.44 -5.33 -21.93
CA VAL A 225 10.74 -4.68 -21.83
C VAL A 225 11.01 -3.94 -23.13
N CYS A 226 11.35 -2.66 -23.03
CA CYS A 226 11.82 -1.87 -24.16
C CYS A 226 13.26 -1.42 -23.86
N SER A 227 14.16 -1.77 -24.76
CA SER A 227 15.55 -1.34 -24.73
C SER A 227 15.74 -0.19 -25.72
N PHE A 228 16.69 0.70 -25.43
CA PHE A 228 17.06 1.81 -26.31
C PHE A 228 18.32 1.48 -27.11
N PRO A 229 18.61 2.23 -28.19
CA PRO A 229 19.83 2.06 -28.95
C PRO A 229 21.09 2.28 -28.08
N PRO A 230 22.23 1.66 -28.42
CA PRO A 230 23.47 1.82 -27.65
C PRO A 230 23.86 3.29 -27.46
N GLY A 231 24.08 3.69 -26.22
CA GLY A 231 24.46 5.06 -25.86
C GLY A 231 23.30 6.02 -25.62
N GLU A 232 22.05 5.58 -25.82
CA GLU A 232 20.85 6.34 -25.46
C GLU A 232 20.28 5.85 -24.13
N ASP A 233 19.83 6.80 -23.31
CA ASP A 233 19.01 6.56 -22.13
C ASP A 233 17.57 7.07 -22.39
N PRO A 234 16.58 6.75 -21.55
CA PRO A 234 15.22 7.24 -21.74
C PRO A 234 15.15 8.78 -21.88
N ASP A 235 15.92 9.54 -21.09
CA ASP A 235 15.94 11.01 -21.13
C ASP A 235 16.48 11.53 -22.48
N SER A 236 17.66 11.08 -22.91
CA SER A 236 18.27 11.49 -24.17
C SER A 236 17.43 11.06 -25.38
N PHE A 237 16.85 9.86 -25.35
CA PHE A 237 16.01 9.37 -26.44
C PHE A 237 14.71 10.17 -26.55
N ALA A 238 14.00 10.41 -25.44
CA ALA A 238 12.77 11.18 -25.46
C ALA A 238 12.97 12.67 -25.83
N ARG A 239 14.18 13.21 -25.63
CA ARG A 239 14.52 14.57 -26.04
C ARG A 239 14.80 14.71 -27.54
N GLN A 240 15.35 13.68 -28.16
CA GLN A 240 15.75 13.68 -29.56
C GLN A 240 14.61 13.33 -30.53
N ASN A 241 13.51 12.79 -30.04
CA ASN A 241 12.41 12.27 -30.86
C ASN A 241 11.10 13.03 -30.59
N THR A 242 10.26 13.12 -31.62
CA THR A 242 8.88 13.60 -31.51
C THR A 242 7.99 12.63 -30.73
N LEU A 243 6.80 13.06 -30.32
CA LEU A 243 5.83 12.20 -29.63
C LEU A 243 5.46 10.99 -30.48
N GLU A 244 5.21 11.20 -31.77
CA GLU A 244 4.81 10.15 -32.71
C GLU A 244 5.93 9.13 -32.93
N GLU A 245 7.17 9.59 -33.07
CA GLU A 245 8.35 8.72 -33.19
C GLU A 245 8.59 7.92 -31.91
N LEU A 246 8.50 8.58 -30.75
CA LEU A 246 8.69 7.94 -29.46
C LEU A 246 7.61 6.88 -29.20
N ALA A 247 6.34 7.21 -29.44
CA ALA A 247 5.23 6.28 -29.27
C ALA A 247 5.37 5.06 -30.18
N ARG A 248 5.67 5.28 -31.46
CA ARG A 248 5.92 4.21 -32.43
C ARG A 248 7.08 3.32 -32.00
N TYR A 249 8.19 3.94 -31.58
CA TYR A 249 9.36 3.19 -31.12
C TYR A 249 9.02 2.28 -29.94
N LEU A 250 8.32 2.80 -28.93
CA LEU A 250 7.92 2.02 -27.77
C LEU A 250 6.98 0.87 -28.15
N GLU A 251 6.05 1.08 -29.09
CA GLU A 251 5.14 0.04 -29.56
C GLU A 251 5.88 -1.08 -30.30
N GLU A 252 6.77 -0.72 -31.22
CA GLU A 252 7.50 -1.67 -32.07
C GLU A 252 8.63 -2.41 -31.34
N ASN A 253 9.26 -1.79 -30.35
CA ASN A 253 10.45 -2.32 -29.68
C ASN A 253 10.17 -2.90 -28.28
N SER A 254 8.96 -2.76 -27.75
CA SER A 254 8.56 -3.43 -26.51
C SER A 254 8.37 -4.92 -26.74
N LYS A 255 9.24 -5.73 -26.13
CA LYS A 255 9.23 -7.19 -26.21
C LYS A 255 8.65 -7.81 -24.95
N ASP A 256 8.00 -8.95 -25.08
CA ASP A 256 7.70 -9.81 -23.94
C ASP A 256 8.99 -10.29 -23.25
N PHE A 257 8.95 -10.53 -21.94
CA PHE A 257 10.13 -10.91 -21.16
C PHE A 257 10.82 -12.18 -21.67
N ILE A 258 10.08 -13.14 -22.25
CA ILE A 258 10.66 -14.35 -22.85
C ILE A 258 11.51 -13.97 -24.05
N ARG A 259 10.95 -13.16 -24.96
CA ARG A 259 11.66 -12.67 -26.14
C ARG A 259 12.86 -11.82 -25.77
N PHE A 260 12.74 -11.01 -24.73
CA PHE A 260 13.83 -10.19 -24.21
C PHE A 260 14.98 -11.06 -23.70
N LYS A 261 14.72 -12.01 -22.80
CA LYS A 261 15.74 -12.95 -22.28
C LYS A 261 16.35 -13.80 -23.40
N ALA A 262 15.54 -14.24 -24.36
CA ALA A 262 16.03 -14.97 -25.54
C ALA A 262 16.94 -14.10 -26.43
N SER A 263 16.65 -12.80 -26.60
CA SER A 263 17.52 -11.91 -27.38
C SER A 263 18.88 -11.68 -26.73
N LEU A 264 18.95 -11.60 -25.40
CA LEU A 264 20.22 -11.48 -24.66
C LEU A 264 21.12 -12.72 -24.88
N LEU A 265 20.53 -13.92 -24.92
CA LEU A 265 21.28 -15.13 -25.24
C LEU A 265 21.91 -15.05 -26.64
N VAL A 266 21.19 -14.57 -27.65
CA VAL A 266 21.72 -14.51 -29.03
C VAL A 266 22.93 -13.59 -29.10
N GLU A 267 22.91 -12.47 -28.39
CA GLU A 267 24.03 -11.52 -28.31
C GLU A 267 25.24 -12.13 -27.58
N ASP A 268 25.02 -12.82 -26.46
CA ASP A 268 26.10 -13.32 -25.60
C ASP A 268 26.68 -14.68 -26.02
N ALA A 269 25.90 -15.53 -26.71
CA ALA A 269 26.20 -16.95 -26.81
C ALA A 269 26.64 -17.47 -28.18
N GLN A 270 26.45 -16.75 -29.28
CA GLN A 270 26.80 -17.23 -30.65
C GLN A 270 26.39 -18.70 -30.91
N ASN A 271 25.21 -19.13 -30.44
CA ASN A 271 24.71 -20.52 -30.48
C ASN A 271 25.41 -21.56 -29.57
N ASP A 272 26.04 -21.14 -28.47
CA ASP A 272 26.53 -22.06 -27.43
C ASP A 272 25.35 -22.84 -26.78
N PRO A 273 25.33 -24.19 -26.88
CA PRO A 273 24.27 -25.02 -26.30
C PRO A 273 24.18 -24.92 -24.77
N ILE A 274 25.29 -24.69 -24.07
CA ILE A 274 25.31 -24.59 -22.60
C ILE A 274 24.61 -23.31 -22.16
N LYS A 275 24.99 -22.18 -22.77
CA LYS A 275 24.33 -20.89 -22.52
C LYS A 275 22.85 -20.94 -22.88
N LYS A 276 22.49 -21.60 -23.99
CA LYS A 276 21.08 -21.80 -24.37
C LYS A 276 20.30 -22.54 -23.28
N ALA A 277 20.88 -23.60 -22.72
CA ALA A 277 20.25 -24.33 -21.62
C ALA A 277 20.10 -23.47 -20.36
N ASP A 278 21.09 -22.65 -20.02
CA ASP A 278 21.03 -21.76 -18.85
C ASP A 278 19.95 -20.68 -19.02
N THR A 279 19.86 -20.03 -20.18
CA THR A 279 18.78 -19.07 -20.47
C THR A 279 17.39 -19.70 -20.41
N ILE A 280 17.22 -20.93 -20.92
CA ILE A 280 15.95 -21.65 -20.79
C ILE A 280 15.60 -21.84 -19.31
N ARG A 281 16.56 -22.24 -18.46
CA ARG A 281 16.30 -22.37 -17.01
C ARG A 281 15.92 -21.04 -16.38
N GLU A 282 16.58 -19.94 -16.74
CA GLU A 282 16.24 -18.60 -16.24
C GLU A 282 14.84 -18.14 -16.66
N ILE A 283 14.41 -18.45 -17.89
CA ILE A 283 13.06 -18.15 -18.37
C ILE A 283 12.03 -18.99 -17.60
N VAL A 284 12.27 -20.31 -17.45
CA VAL A 284 11.36 -21.18 -16.69
C VAL A 284 11.29 -20.77 -15.21
N GLN A 285 12.39 -20.28 -14.64
CA GLN A 285 12.41 -19.72 -13.28
C GLN A 285 11.55 -18.44 -13.19
N SER A 286 11.58 -17.54 -14.17
CA SER A 286 10.66 -16.39 -14.20
C SER A 286 9.21 -16.83 -14.33
N ILE A 287 8.93 -17.81 -15.21
CA ILE A 287 7.57 -18.35 -15.38
C ILE A 287 7.08 -18.98 -14.07
N SER A 288 7.97 -19.63 -13.30
CA SER A 288 7.58 -20.26 -12.03
C SER A 288 7.05 -19.27 -10.98
N LYS A 289 7.48 -18.00 -11.05
CA LYS A 289 7.01 -16.92 -10.17
C LYS A 289 5.59 -16.44 -10.46
N ILE A 290 5.06 -16.67 -11.66
CA ILE A 290 3.73 -16.23 -12.05
C ILE A 290 2.66 -16.96 -11.21
N PRO A 291 1.78 -16.28 -10.46
CA PRO A 291 0.77 -16.96 -9.63
C PRO A 291 -0.26 -17.76 -10.45
N ASP A 292 -0.66 -17.22 -11.59
CA ASP A 292 -1.70 -17.80 -12.46
C ASP A 292 -1.17 -19.01 -13.25
N LYS A 293 -1.83 -20.16 -13.06
CA LYS A 293 -1.48 -21.43 -13.71
C LYS A 293 -1.72 -21.44 -15.23
N ILE A 294 -2.76 -20.76 -15.70
CA ILE A 294 -3.09 -20.67 -17.13
C ILE A 294 -2.06 -19.79 -17.83
N LYS A 295 -1.72 -18.63 -17.24
CA LYS A 295 -0.64 -17.77 -17.77
C LYS A 295 0.68 -18.54 -17.82
N LYS A 296 1.03 -19.29 -16.77
CA LYS A 296 2.21 -20.18 -16.76
C LYS A 296 2.24 -21.14 -17.94
N GLU A 297 1.12 -21.81 -18.20
CA GLU A 297 1.01 -22.77 -19.30
C GLU A 297 1.22 -22.08 -20.66
N ILE A 298 0.55 -20.95 -20.89
CA ILE A 298 0.67 -20.18 -22.14
C ILE A 298 2.12 -19.70 -22.34
N TYR A 299 2.76 -19.17 -21.30
CA TYR A 299 4.14 -18.73 -21.36
C TYR A 299 5.13 -19.89 -21.61
N LEU A 300 4.88 -21.08 -21.08
CA LEU A 300 5.70 -22.26 -21.39
C LEU A 300 5.60 -22.66 -22.86
N ARG A 301 4.40 -22.64 -23.45
CA ARG A 301 4.21 -22.93 -24.88
C ARG A 301 4.93 -21.89 -25.75
N GLU A 302 4.85 -20.61 -25.40
CA GLU A 302 5.60 -19.55 -26.07
C GLU A 302 7.12 -19.75 -25.93
N CYS A 303 7.61 -20.11 -24.75
CA CYS A 303 9.03 -20.43 -24.53
C CYS A 303 9.48 -21.62 -25.38
N SER A 304 8.67 -22.68 -25.48
CA SER A 304 8.94 -23.85 -26.33
C SER A 304 9.12 -23.45 -27.79
N ARG A 305 8.20 -22.63 -28.31
CA ARG A 305 8.24 -22.12 -29.68
C ARG A 305 9.46 -21.23 -29.96
N ILE A 306 9.79 -20.32 -29.05
CA ILE A 306 10.89 -19.35 -29.24
C ILE A 306 12.24 -20.04 -29.12
N MET A 307 12.39 -20.97 -28.17
CA MET A 307 13.67 -21.60 -27.85
C MET A 307 13.90 -22.92 -28.59
N ASP A 308 12.91 -23.39 -29.37
CA ASP A 308 12.94 -24.66 -30.11
C ASP A 308 13.31 -25.84 -29.18
N ILE A 309 12.47 -26.05 -28.16
CA ILE A 309 12.60 -27.12 -27.17
C ILE A 309 11.22 -27.71 -26.87
N SER A 310 11.15 -29.01 -26.58
CA SER A 310 9.86 -29.66 -26.32
C SER A 310 9.18 -29.12 -25.06
N GLU A 311 7.86 -28.93 -25.15
CA GLU A 311 7.04 -28.51 -24.01
C GLU A 311 7.19 -29.47 -22.82
N GLU A 312 7.26 -30.78 -23.07
CA GLU A 312 7.42 -31.80 -22.04
C GLU A 312 8.67 -31.57 -21.17
N VAL A 313 9.80 -31.19 -21.79
CA VAL A 313 11.03 -30.87 -21.06
C VAL A 313 10.84 -29.61 -20.21
N LEU A 314 10.17 -28.58 -20.72
CA LEU A 314 9.91 -27.36 -19.96
C LEU A 314 8.97 -27.60 -18.78
N PHE A 315 7.87 -28.36 -18.97
CA PHE A 315 6.97 -28.75 -17.89
C PHE A 315 7.68 -29.58 -16.82
N SER A 316 8.53 -30.53 -17.23
CA SER A 316 9.31 -31.34 -16.28
C SER A 316 10.29 -30.47 -15.46
N THR A 317 10.91 -29.47 -16.09
CA THR A 317 11.82 -28.52 -15.43
C THR A 317 11.05 -27.64 -14.44
N LEU A 318 9.88 -27.13 -14.82
CA LEU A 318 9.02 -26.35 -13.94
C LEU A 318 8.58 -27.17 -12.70
N ALA A 319 8.25 -28.45 -12.89
CA ALA A 319 7.88 -29.34 -11.79
C ALA A 319 9.06 -29.62 -10.84
N GLN A 320 10.28 -29.76 -11.37
CA GLN A 320 11.49 -29.90 -10.56
C GLN A 320 11.79 -28.64 -9.74
N LEU A 321 11.68 -27.46 -10.34
CA LEU A 321 11.85 -26.18 -9.65
C LEU A 321 10.83 -26.01 -8.52
N SER A 322 9.55 -26.33 -8.79
CA SER A 322 8.49 -26.25 -7.77
C SER A 322 8.74 -27.19 -6.59
N ARG A 323 9.29 -28.40 -6.83
CA ARG A 323 9.70 -29.34 -5.77
C ARG A 323 10.91 -28.84 -4.99
N LYS A 324 11.88 -28.22 -5.67
CA LYS A 324 13.07 -27.65 -5.05
C LYS A 324 12.71 -26.47 -4.15
N ASP A 325 11.84 -25.56 -4.61
CA ASP A 325 11.32 -24.45 -3.80
C ASP A 325 10.61 -24.98 -2.54
N PHE A 326 9.79 -26.03 -2.66
CA PHE A 326 9.15 -26.69 -1.51
C PHE A 326 10.15 -27.37 -0.56
N GLN A 327 11.23 -27.96 -1.08
CA GLN A 327 12.30 -28.56 -0.27
C GLN A 327 13.22 -27.52 0.38
N GLU A 328 13.47 -26.38 -0.28
CA GLU A 328 14.24 -25.27 0.27
C GLU A 328 13.46 -24.51 1.33
N LEU A 329 12.15 -24.28 1.12
CA LEU A 329 11.24 -23.81 2.17
C LEU A 329 11.29 -24.76 3.36
N ASN A 330 11.11 -26.07 3.16
CA ASN A 330 11.20 -27.05 4.24
C ASN A 330 12.60 -27.11 4.89
N LYS A 331 13.68 -26.92 4.14
CA LYS A 331 15.05 -26.84 4.69
C LYS A 331 15.30 -25.55 5.47
N GLN A 332 14.75 -24.41 5.05
CA GLN A 332 14.78 -23.15 5.82
C GLN A 332 14.00 -23.32 7.13
N TYR A 333 12.81 -23.93 7.08
CA TYR A 333 12.04 -24.32 8.26
C TYR A 333 12.81 -25.30 9.17
N THR A 334 13.63 -26.20 8.61
CA THR A 334 14.42 -27.20 9.37
C THR A 334 15.77 -26.64 9.86
N GLN A 335 16.38 -25.68 9.16
CA GLN A 335 17.63 -25.01 9.54
C GLN A 335 17.39 -23.94 10.63
N GLU A 336 16.24 -23.26 10.64
CA GLU A 336 15.85 -22.39 11.76
C GLU A 336 15.65 -23.17 13.08
N GLN A 337 15.52 -24.49 13.05
CA GLN A 337 15.37 -25.34 14.25
C GLN A 337 16.68 -25.93 14.79
N LYS A 338 17.84 -25.73 14.16
CA LYS A 338 19.11 -26.29 14.65
C LYS A 338 20.24 -25.27 14.72
N ALA A 339 20.12 -24.36 15.67
CA ALA A 339 21.19 -23.90 16.55
C ALA A 339 20.62 -22.84 17.50
N PHE A 340 20.22 -23.21 18.71
CA PHE A 340 20.12 -22.24 19.80
C PHE A 340 20.68 -22.83 21.08
N GLU A 341 21.86 -22.31 21.45
CA GLU A 341 22.22 -22.05 22.84
C GLU A 341 21.10 -21.28 23.55
N VAL A 342 21.02 -21.50 24.86
CA VAL A 342 20.04 -20.94 25.77
C VAL A 342 20.13 -19.41 25.78
N ILE A 343 19.32 -18.76 24.95
CA ILE A 343 18.90 -17.37 25.13
C ILE A 343 17.39 -17.40 25.28
N LYS A 344 16.90 -16.96 26.44
CA LYS A 344 15.48 -16.88 26.76
C LYS A 344 14.74 -16.12 25.64
N PRO A 345 13.70 -16.70 25.02
CA PRO A 345 12.95 -15.99 24.00
C PRO A 345 12.03 -14.96 24.64
N GLU A 346 12.16 -13.70 24.22
CA GLU A 346 11.05 -12.76 24.29
C GLU A 346 9.89 -13.32 23.45
N LYS A 347 8.72 -13.43 24.09
CA LYS A 347 7.48 -13.91 23.46
C LYS A 347 7.13 -12.98 22.29
N ARG A 348 7.19 -13.50 21.05
CA ARG A 348 6.49 -12.87 19.92
C ARG A 348 4.99 -12.85 20.25
N ALA A 349 4.35 -11.69 20.13
CA ALA A 349 2.92 -11.55 20.38
C ALA A 349 2.12 -12.46 19.43
N PRO A 350 1.07 -13.15 19.91
CA PRO A 350 0.23 -14.00 19.10
C PRO A 350 -0.51 -13.19 18.02
N LYS A 351 -0.73 -13.77 16.84
CA LYS A 351 -1.66 -13.23 15.83
C LYS A 351 -3.04 -13.12 16.47
N VAL A 352 -3.57 -11.91 16.60
CA VAL A 352 -4.89 -11.65 17.17
C VAL A 352 -5.95 -12.05 16.15
N ASP A 353 -6.85 -12.95 16.52
CA ASP A 353 -8.05 -13.28 15.74
C ASP A 353 -9.08 -12.15 15.89
N VAL A 354 -9.25 -11.37 14.82
CA VAL A 354 -10.10 -10.17 14.82
C VAL A 354 -11.57 -10.53 15.03
N GLN A 355 -12.04 -11.64 14.47
CA GLN A 355 -13.44 -12.06 14.61
C GLN A 355 -13.74 -12.46 16.05
N TYR A 356 -12.85 -13.28 16.63
CA TYR A 356 -12.96 -13.70 18.03
C TYR A 356 -13.02 -12.49 18.96
N GLN A 357 -12.18 -11.47 18.74
CA GLN A 357 -12.18 -10.27 19.58
C GLN A 357 -13.48 -9.46 19.45
N LEU A 358 -14.03 -9.33 18.24
CA LEU A 358 -15.28 -8.60 18.01
C LEU A 358 -16.49 -9.33 18.60
N GLU A 359 -16.59 -10.65 18.39
CA GLU A 359 -17.63 -11.48 18.99
C GLU A 359 -17.56 -11.44 20.52
N ARG A 360 -16.36 -11.57 21.09
CA ARG A 360 -16.14 -11.45 22.53
C ARG A 360 -16.53 -10.08 23.06
N LYS A 361 -16.23 -9.00 22.32
CA LYS A 361 -16.59 -7.62 22.72
C LYS A 361 -18.10 -7.41 22.75
N ILE A 362 -18.86 -8.06 21.87
CA ILE A 362 -20.33 -8.01 21.92
C ILE A 362 -20.84 -8.69 23.19
N ILE A 363 -20.30 -9.87 23.55
CA ILE A 363 -20.66 -10.55 24.79
C ILE A 363 -20.33 -9.68 26.01
N GLU A 364 -19.16 -9.05 26.02
CA GLU A 364 -18.75 -8.11 27.07
C GLU A 364 -19.74 -6.93 27.22
N ILE A 365 -20.11 -6.30 26.11
CA ILE A 365 -21.10 -5.21 26.09
C ILE A 365 -22.44 -5.67 26.67
N LEU A 366 -22.91 -6.86 26.30
CA LEU A 366 -24.17 -7.41 26.79
C LEU A 366 -24.12 -7.70 28.30
N LEU A 367 -23.01 -8.24 28.80
CA LEU A 367 -22.83 -8.52 30.22
C LEU A 367 -22.77 -7.24 31.06
N LEU A 368 -21.99 -6.25 30.62
CA LEU A 368 -21.75 -5.03 31.41
C LEU A 368 -22.88 -4.01 31.28
N TYR A 369 -23.47 -3.91 30.09
CA TYR A 369 -24.33 -2.80 29.71
C TYR A 369 -25.68 -3.20 29.14
N GLY A 370 -25.98 -4.50 29.00
CA GLY A 370 -27.20 -4.98 28.35
C GLY A 370 -28.48 -4.32 28.86
N HIS A 371 -28.62 -4.17 30.18
CA HIS A 371 -29.80 -3.58 30.84
C HIS A 371 -29.92 -2.05 30.72
N LYS A 372 -28.85 -1.36 30.29
CA LYS A 372 -28.85 0.11 30.17
C LYS A 372 -29.68 0.56 28.98
N THR A 373 -30.35 1.70 29.15
CA THR A 373 -31.08 2.38 28.06
C THR A 373 -30.21 3.51 27.54
N GLU A 374 -30.04 3.56 26.23
CA GLU A 374 -29.22 4.56 25.53
C GLU A 374 -29.95 5.08 24.30
N ASP A 375 -29.58 6.28 23.87
CA ASP A 375 -30.10 6.90 22.66
C ASP A 375 -29.18 6.54 21.47
N PHE A 376 -29.74 5.77 20.53
CA PHE A 376 -29.05 5.32 19.32
C PHE A 376 -29.49 6.15 18.12
N GLU A 377 -28.54 6.58 17.30
CA GLU A 377 -28.81 7.33 16.06
C GLU A 377 -28.80 6.37 14.86
N ASP A 378 -29.97 6.10 14.31
CA ASP A 378 -30.14 5.30 13.10
C ASP A 378 -30.49 6.19 11.90
N LEU A 379 -29.97 5.89 10.71
CA LEU A 379 -30.28 6.62 9.48
C LEU A 379 -31.46 5.96 8.76
N VAL A 380 -32.58 6.66 8.65
CA VAL A 380 -33.81 6.18 7.99
C VAL A 380 -34.02 6.95 6.70
N LEU A 381 -34.43 6.25 5.64
CA LEU A 381 -34.83 6.87 4.37
C LEU A 381 -36.20 7.54 4.55
N LYS A 382 -36.25 8.86 4.41
CA LYS A 382 -37.49 9.65 4.40
C LYS A 382 -37.60 10.45 3.12
N GLU A 383 -38.83 10.61 2.66
CA GLU A 383 -39.17 11.44 1.51
C GLU A 383 -39.18 12.90 1.94
N ASN A 384 -38.35 13.73 1.29
CA ASN A 384 -38.31 15.17 1.52
C ASN A 384 -39.54 15.84 0.86
N ASP A 385 -39.75 17.14 1.14
CA ASP A 385 -40.90 17.90 0.62
C ASP A 385 -40.99 17.99 -0.92
N LEU A 386 -39.93 17.53 -1.62
CA LEU A 386 -39.83 17.49 -3.09
C LEU A 386 -40.07 16.09 -3.68
N GLY A 387 -40.28 15.07 -2.85
CA GLY A 387 -40.50 13.68 -3.27
C GLY A 387 -39.23 12.85 -3.43
N ASP A 388 -38.06 13.37 -3.03
CA ASP A 388 -36.79 12.66 -3.09
C ASP A 388 -36.49 11.96 -1.76
N LEU A 389 -35.95 10.72 -1.81
CA LEU A 389 -35.59 9.94 -0.63
C LEU A 389 -34.23 10.39 -0.09
N GLU A 390 -34.21 10.99 1.10
CA GLU A 390 -32.99 11.38 1.84
C GLU A 390 -32.82 10.56 3.12
N LEU A 391 -31.56 10.33 3.52
CA LEU A 391 -31.22 9.65 4.76
C LEU A 391 -31.23 10.67 5.91
N GLU A 392 -32.22 10.59 6.78
CA GLU A 392 -32.29 11.42 7.99
C GLU A 392 -31.88 10.62 9.23
N PRO A 393 -31.07 11.22 10.14
CA PRO A 393 -30.80 10.61 11.44
C PRO A 393 -32.05 10.65 12.32
N VAL A 394 -32.45 9.49 12.82
CA VAL A 394 -33.53 9.30 13.78
C VAL A 394 -32.91 8.73 15.05
N VAL A 395 -33.04 9.49 16.15
CA VAL A 395 -32.60 9.03 17.47
C VAL A 395 -33.70 8.18 18.08
N GLN A 396 -33.37 6.95 18.47
CA GLN A 396 -34.26 6.01 19.13
C GLN A 396 -33.65 5.57 20.47
N SER A 397 -34.44 5.67 21.53
CA SER A 397 -34.04 5.18 22.85
C SER A 397 -34.39 3.70 22.96
N ALA A 398 -33.39 2.86 23.20
CA ALA A 398 -33.55 1.42 23.32
C ALA A 398 -32.61 0.85 24.38
N ARG A 399 -32.93 -0.32 24.93
CA ARG A 399 -31.96 -1.03 25.77
C ARG A 399 -30.84 -1.59 24.91
N VAL A 400 -29.62 -1.61 25.45
CA VAL A 400 -28.45 -2.09 24.73
C VAL A 400 -28.64 -3.52 24.24
N PHE A 401 -29.20 -4.42 25.06
CA PHE A 401 -29.44 -5.80 24.60
C PHE A 401 -30.47 -5.88 23.47
N GLU A 402 -31.51 -5.03 23.48
CA GLU A 402 -32.54 -4.98 22.44
C GLU A 402 -31.94 -4.48 21.13
N LYS A 403 -31.14 -3.41 21.19
CA LYS A 403 -30.45 -2.86 20.02
C LYS A 403 -29.48 -3.87 19.42
N VAL A 404 -28.63 -4.50 20.24
CA VAL A 404 -27.68 -5.52 19.79
C VAL A 404 -28.43 -6.72 19.18
N TYR A 405 -29.52 -7.17 19.81
CA TYR A 405 -30.31 -8.28 19.29
C TYR A 405 -30.98 -7.95 17.96
N LEU A 406 -31.66 -6.80 17.85
CA LEU A 406 -32.32 -6.36 16.63
C LEU A 406 -31.31 -6.17 15.48
N ASP A 407 -30.20 -5.48 15.72
CA ASP A 407 -29.18 -5.23 14.69
C ASP A 407 -28.54 -6.53 14.16
N LEU A 408 -28.34 -7.54 15.03
CA LEU A 408 -27.82 -8.84 14.60
C LEU A 408 -28.89 -9.70 13.91
N GLN A 409 -30.15 -9.60 14.31
CA GLN A 409 -31.27 -10.33 13.69
C GLN A 409 -31.66 -9.75 12.32
N GLU A 410 -31.69 -8.42 12.17
CA GLU A 410 -31.96 -7.75 10.88
C GLU A 410 -31.02 -8.22 9.78
N ASP A 411 -29.77 -8.56 10.15
CA ASP A 411 -28.74 -9.03 9.24
C ASP A 411 -28.59 -10.57 9.20
N GLU A 412 -29.46 -11.31 9.90
CA GLU A 412 -29.39 -12.77 10.08
C GLU A 412 -28.01 -13.27 10.56
N MET A 413 -27.32 -12.48 11.38
CA MET A 413 -25.97 -12.78 11.85
C MET A 413 -25.94 -13.84 12.95
N MET A 414 -25.00 -14.78 12.83
CA MET A 414 -24.71 -15.78 13.86
C MET A 414 -23.24 -15.72 14.28
N PHE A 415 -23.00 -15.90 15.58
CA PHE A 415 -21.67 -16.10 16.13
C PHE A 415 -21.05 -17.37 15.55
N THR A 416 -19.78 -17.28 15.16
CA THR A 416 -19.02 -18.42 14.63
C THR A 416 -18.43 -19.26 15.76
N ASN A 417 -18.14 -18.66 16.90
CA ASN A 417 -17.74 -19.39 18.10
C ASN A 417 -18.97 -19.98 18.82
N ASP A 418 -19.02 -21.30 18.96
CA ASP A 418 -20.13 -22.01 19.61
C ASP A 418 -20.35 -21.60 21.08
N LEU A 419 -19.28 -21.25 21.79
CA LEU A 419 -19.33 -20.78 23.17
C LEU A 419 -19.99 -19.39 23.23
N PHE A 420 -19.55 -18.44 22.39
CA PHE A 420 -20.14 -17.10 22.33
C PHE A 420 -21.58 -17.12 21.81
N LYS A 421 -21.90 -18.01 20.87
CA LYS A 421 -23.27 -18.25 20.42
C LYS A 421 -24.16 -18.68 21.59
N SER A 422 -23.69 -19.64 22.39
CA SER A 422 -24.41 -20.15 23.56
C SER A 422 -24.58 -19.06 24.62
N LEU A 423 -23.52 -18.28 24.89
CA LEU A 423 -23.57 -17.13 25.81
C LEU A 423 -24.56 -16.08 25.34
N PHE A 424 -24.51 -15.68 24.07
CA PHE A 424 -25.39 -14.66 23.49
C PHE A 424 -26.86 -15.00 23.73
N TYR A 425 -27.31 -16.18 23.31
CA TYR A 425 -28.72 -16.56 23.47
C TYR A 425 -29.12 -16.69 24.94
N THR A 426 -28.21 -17.17 25.80
CA THR A 426 -28.48 -17.27 27.24
C THR A 426 -28.62 -15.89 27.88
N ILE A 427 -27.76 -14.94 27.52
CA ILE A 427 -27.81 -13.56 28.02
C ILE A 427 -29.10 -12.87 27.53
N ILE A 428 -29.42 -12.98 26.23
CA ILE A 428 -30.62 -12.37 25.65
C ILE A 428 -31.90 -12.94 26.25
N ASP A 429 -32.03 -14.27 26.37
CA ASP A 429 -33.23 -14.89 26.96
C ASP A 429 -33.40 -14.48 28.42
N THR A 430 -32.31 -14.41 29.18
CA THR A 430 -32.35 -13.97 30.58
C THR A 430 -32.76 -12.50 30.69
N LEU A 431 -32.19 -11.61 29.88
CA LEU A 431 -32.53 -10.18 29.89
C LEU A 431 -33.94 -9.91 29.33
N HIS A 432 -34.48 -10.77 28.47
CA HIS A 432 -35.88 -10.70 28.03
C HIS A 432 -36.84 -11.07 29.15
N GLN A 433 -36.52 -12.11 29.92
CA GLN A 433 -37.37 -12.58 31.03
C GLN A 433 -37.28 -11.64 32.24
N ASN A 434 -36.06 -11.21 32.59
CA ASN A 434 -35.76 -10.33 33.71
C ASN A 434 -34.74 -9.24 33.28
N PRO A 435 -35.22 -8.07 32.81
CA PRO A 435 -34.33 -7.05 32.27
C PRO A 435 -33.35 -6.40 33.25
N ASP A 436 -33.64 -6.51 34.56
CA ASP A 436 -32.80 -5.98 35.64
C ASP A 436 -32.01 -7.09 36.38
N GLU A 437 -31.90 -8.28 35.79
CA GLU A 437 -31.15 -9.40 36.36
C GLU A 437 -29.67 -9.06 36.54
N SER A 438 -29.11 -9.40 37.71
CA SER A 438 -27.71 -9.12 37.99
C SER A 438 -26.78 -10.11 37.27
N VAL A 439 -25.60 -9.62 36.88
CA VAL A 439 -24.60 -10.43 36.17
C VAL A 439 -24.15 -11.63 37.02
N GLU A 440 -24.10 -11.49 38.35
CA GLU A 440 -23.74 -12.56 39.27
C GLU A 440 -24.79 -13.68 39.28
N SER A 441 -26.08 -13.35 39.17
CA SER A 441 -27.15 -14.34 39.08
C SER A 441 -27.03 -15.14 37.77
N LEU A 442 -26.74 -14.44 36.67
CA LEU A 442 -26.55 -15.04 35.35
C LEU A 442 -25.36 -16.02 35.33
N VAL A 443 -24.20 -15.63 35.88
CA VAL A 443 -23.01 -16.51 35.94
C VAL A 443 -23.29 -17.79 36.74
N ASN A 444 -24.12 -17.72 37.78
CA ASN A 444 -24.48 -18.89 38.60
C ASN A 444 -25.53 -19.81 37.95
N SER A 445 -26.25 -19.31 36.93
CA SER A 445 -27.34 -20.04 36.26
C SER A 445 -26.87 -20.88 35.06
N VAL A 446 -25.64 -20.66 34.58
CA VAL A 446 -25.10 -21.29 33.37
C VAL A 446 -24.16 -22.46 33.66
N SER A 447 -23.77 -23.21 32.61
CA SER A 447 -22.82 -24.31 32.75
C SER A 447 -21.44 -23.81 33.24
N PRO A 448 -20.63 -24.67 33.90
CA PRO A 448 -19.31 -24.27 34.41
C PRO A 448 -18.37 -23.70 33.34
N GLU A 449 -18.50 -24.16 32.10
CA GLU A 449 -17.70 -23.69 30.96
C GLU A 449 -18.09 -22.26 30.55
N LEU A 450 -19.39 -21.98 30.45
CA LEU A 450 -19.93 -20.64 30.14
C LEU A 450 -19.63 -19.64 31.27
N ALA A 451 -19.81 -20.07 32.52
CA ALA A 451 -19.53 -19.27 33.71
C ALA A 451 -18.05 -18.85 33.77
N SER A 452 -17.13 -19.76 33.41
CA SER A 452 -15.69 -19.48 33.37
C SER A 452 -15.36 -18.40 32.34
N GLU A 453 -15.94 -18.46 31.14
CA GLU A 453 -15.68 -17.46 30.11
C GLU A 453 -16.29 -16.09 30.45
N MET A 454 -17.53 -16.07 30.96
CA MET A 454 -18.16 -14.83 31.44
C MET A 454 -17.31 -14.16 32.53
N THR A 455 -16.84 -14.95 33.50
CA THR A 455 -15.98 -14.44 34.58
C THR A 455 -14.66 -13.92 34.03
N SER A 456 -14.06 -14.62 33.07
CA SER A 456 -12.84 -14.17 32.37
C SER A 456 -13.03 -12.82 31.69
N ILE A 457 -14.15 -12.63 30.97
CA ILE A 457 -14.50 -11.37 30.31
C ILE A 457 -14.64 -10.23 31.32
N LEU A 458 -15.38 -10.45 32.42
CA LEU A 458 -15.60 -9.44 33.46
C LEU A 458 -14.31 -9.07 34.20
N MET A 459 -13.46 -10.05 34.50
CA MET A 459 -12.18 -9.82 35.19
C MET A 459 -11.16 -9.06 34.33
N GLU A 460 -11.14 -9.31 33.02
CA GLU A 460 -10.25 -8.57 32.11
C GLU A 460 -10.64 -7.10 31.96
N ASP A 461 -11.94 -6.78 31.99
CA ASP A 461 -12.41 -5.38 31.97
C ASP A 461 -11.94 -4.61 33.22
N GLU A 462 -12.04 -5.21 34.41
CA GLU A 462 -11.54 -4.62 35.65
C GLU A 462 -10.01 -4.43 35.64
N GLN A 463 -9.26 -5.28 34.92
CA GLN A 463 -7.79 -5.25 34.89
C GLN A 463 -7.22 -3.98 34.22
N TYR A 464 -7.98 -3.34 33.34
CA TYR A 464 -7.58 -2.14 32.61
C TYR A 464 -8.27 -0.84 33.09
N HIS A 465 -9.04 -0.90 34.17
CA HIS A 465 -9.60 0.28 34.82
C HIS A 465 -8.54 1.03 35.66
N LEU A 466 -8.22 2.28 35.28
CA LEU A 466 -7.31 3.17 36.01
C LEU A 466 -7.93 3.61 37.34
N HIS A 467 -7.81 2.81 38.40
CA HIS A 467 -8.32 3.18 39.71
C HIS A 467 -7.48 4.29 40.41
N LYS A 468 -8.18 5.23 41.08
CA LYS A 468 -7.67 6.11 42.17
C LYS A 468 -6.74 7.27 41.81
N TRP A 469 -6.91 7.90 40.63
CA TRP A 469 -6.18 9.14 40.30
C TRP A 469 -6.75 10.40 40.96
N GLU A 470 -8.03 10.37 41.36
CA GLU A 470 -8.68 11.42 42.16
C GLU A 470 -7.97 11.62 43.50
N ASN A 471 -7.46 10.55 44.12
CA ASN A 471 -6.64 10.59 45.33
C ASN A 471 -5.29 11.31 45.12
N LYS A 472 -4.91 11.58 43.87
CA LYS A 472 -3.70 12.32 43.47
C LYS A 472 -4.00 13.67 42.83
N ASN A 473 -5.23 14.20 42.93
CA ASN A 473 -5.67 15.46 42.30
C ASN A 473 -5.41 15.50 40.79
N ILE A 474 -5.45 14.35 40.13
CA ILE A 474 -5.40 14.27 38.68
C ILE A 474 -6.74 13.70 38.24
N TYR A 475 -7.44 14.46 37.41
CA TYR A 475 -8.70 14.08 36.80
C TYR A 475 -8.41 13.76 35.33
N PRO A 476 -8.17 12.49 34.98
CA PRO A 476 -8.04 12.10 33.59
C PRO A 476 -9.32 12.54 32.86
N LYS A 477 -9.20 13.29 31.77
CA LYS A 477 -10.36 13.53 30.90
C LYS A 477 -10.77 12.19 30.32
N GLU A 478 -11.98 11.74 30.63
CA GLU A 478 -12.55 10.55 29.99
C GLU A 478 -12.60 10.79 28.48
N LYS A 479 -12.27 9.77 27.69
CA LYS A 479 -12.57 9.81 26.26
C LYS A 479 -14.08 9.79 26.15
N GLU A 480 -14.68 10.85 25.61
CA GLU A 480 -16.11 10.92 25.29
C GLU A 480 -16.43 9.94 24.16
N ILE A 481 -16.43 8.64 24.46
CA ILE A 481 -17.08 7.61 23.64
C ILE A 481 -18.37 7.31 24.38
N THR A 482 -19.52 7.67 23.81
CA THR A 482 -20.81 7.29 24.40
C THR A 482 -21.01 5.78 24.29
N LEU A 483 -21.73 5.17 25.23
CA LEU A 483 -22.05 3.74 25.18
C LEU A 483 -22.78 3.38 23.88
N SER A 484 -23.67 4.26 23.40
CA SER A 484 -24.33 4.12 22.10
C SER A 484 -23.36 4.05 20.92
N GLN A 485 -22.29 4.86 20.93
CA GLN A 485 -21.25 4.83 19.91
C GLN A 485 -20.44 3.53 19.98
N LEU A 486 -20.07 3.06 21.18
CA LEU A 486 -19.32 1.82 21.36
C LEU A 486 -20.06 0.60 20.80
N VAL A 487 -21.36 0.49 21.12
CA VAL A 487 -22.24 -0.58 20.63
C VAL A 487 -22.32 -0.54 19.11
N THR A 488 -22.62 0.64 18.55
CA THR A 488 -22.78 0.84 17.11
C THR A 488 -21.49 0.53 16.35
N GLU A 489 -20.34 1.02 16.83
CA GLU A 489 -19.05 0.78 16.18
C GLU A 489 -18.62 -0.68 16.23
N THR A 490 -18.94 -1.40 17.32
CA THR A 490 -18.59 -2.82 17.48
C THR A 490 -19.39 -3.67 16.48
N ILE A 491 -20.70 -3.44 16.38
CA ILE A 491 -21.58 -4.15 15.44
C ILE A 491 -21.19 -3.82 13.99
N LEU A 492 -21.01 -2.54 13.66
CA LEU A 492 -20.57 -2.13 12.32
C LEU A 492 -19.19 -2.70 11.95
N SER A 493 -18.29 -2.84 12.91
CA SER A 493 -16.97 -3.47 12.70
C SER A 493 -17.09 -4.96 12.40
N LEU A 494 -17.96 -5.67 13.12
CA LEU A 494 -18.27 -7.07 12.84
C LEU A 494 -18.90 -7.22 11.45
N ARG A 495 -19.88 -6.37 11.10
CA ARG A 495 -20.50 -6.32 9.76
C ARG A 495 -19.48 -6.14 8.66
N CYS A 496 -18.58 -5.16 8.78
CA CYS A 496 -17.52 -4.93 7.80
C CYS A 496 -16.61 -6.15 7.64
N PHE A 497 -16.28 -6.82 8.74
CA PHE A 497 -15.42 -7.99 8.73
C PHE A 497 -16.10 -9.21 8.07
N LEU A 498 -17.36 -9.47 8.37
CA LEU A 498 -18.14 -10.57 7.77
C LEU A 498 -18.40 -10.33 6.27
N ILE A 499 -18.69 -9.09 5.88
CA ILE A 499 -18.78 -8.71 4.45
C ILE A 499 -17.44 -8.97 3.75
N ASP A 500 -16.31 -8.66 4.40
CA ASP A 500 -14.99 -8.96 3.85
C ASP A 500 -14.69 -10.45 3.73
N GLN A 501 -15.23 -11.30 4.61
CA GLN A 501 -15.17 -12.74 4.46
C GLN A 501 -16.07 -13.22 3.32
N LYS A 502 -17.32 -12.77 3.25
CA LYS A 502 -18.28 -13.14 2.19
C LYS A 502 -17.79 -12.74 0.80
N VAL A 503 -17.23 -11.53 0.65
CA VAL A 503 -16.61 -11.12 -0.62
C VAL A 503 -15.45 -12.04 -1.01
N LYS A 504 -14.64 -12.52 -0.05
CA LYS A 504 -13.57 -13.49 -0.33
C LYS A 504 -14.11 -14.88 -0.68
N GLU A 505 -15.21 -15.31 -0.04
CA GLU A 505 -15.89 -16.57 -0.36
C GLU A 505 -16.44 -16.54 -1.79
N TYR A 506 -17.21 -15.51 -2.16
CA TYR A 506 -17.72 -15.34 -3.53
C TYR A 506 -16.60 -15.21 -4.57
N GLN A 507 -15.49 -14.55 -4.23
CA GLN A 507 -14.29 -14.53 -5.08
C GLN A 507 -13.73 -15.95 -5.29
N THR A 508 -13.78 -16.80 -4.27
CA THR A 508 -13.29 -18.18 -4.32
C THR A 508 -14.26 -19.09 -5.08
N GLU A 509 -15.57 -18.98 -4.86
CA GLU A 509 -16.61 -19.73 -5.61
C GLU A 509 -16.61 -19.38 -7.11
N THR A 510 -16.41 -18.10 -7.45
CA THR A 510 -16.26 -17.66 -8.86
C THR A 510 -15.04 -18.31 -9.52
N LEU A 511 -13.99 -18.65 -8.76
CA LEU A 511 -12.79 -19.32 -9.26
C LEU A 511 -12.99 -20.84 -9.45
N GLU A 512 -13.94 -21.45 -8.74
CA GLU A 512 -14.26 -22.88 -8.80
C GLU A 512 -15.31 -23.19 -9.89
N SER A 513 -16.32 -22.33 -10.07
CA SER A 513 -17.40 -22.50 -11.06
C SER A 513 -17.06 -21.90 -12.42
N LYS A 514 -16.20 -22.58 -13.20
CA LYS A 514 -15.60 -22.07 -14.45
C LYS A 514 -16.48 -22.05 -15.72
N ASN A 515 -17.71 -22.57 -15.69
CA ASN A 515 -18.52 -22.79 -16.90
C ASN A 515 -19.88 -22.06 -16.93
N GLU A 516 -20.25 -21.31 -15.89
CA GLU A 516 -21.48 -20.50 -15.90
C GLU A 516 -21.16 -19.01 -15.88
N VAL A 517 -22.01 -18.22 -16.54
CA VAL A 517 -21.92 -16.76 -16.55
C VAL A 517 -22.31 -16.28 -15.16
N ASN A 518 -21.32 -16.11 -14.28
CA ASN A 518 -21.47 -15.67 -12.88
C ASN A 518 -21.81 -14.17 -12.77
N LYS A 519 -22.76 -13.70 -13.58
CA LYS A 519 -23.21 -12.30 -13.57
C LYS A 519 -23.88 -11.95 -12.24
N ASP A 520 -24.61 -12.91 -11.67
CA ASP A 520 -25.32 -12.74 -10.40
C ASP A 520 -24.32 -12.63 -9.23
N ILE A 521 -23.26 -13.45 -9.21
CA ILE A 521 -22.19 -13.38 -8.18
C ILE A 521 -21.40 -12.06 -8.28
N LEU A 522 -21.14 -11.56 -9.50
CA LEU A 522 -20.48 -10.27 -9.69
C LEU A 522 -21.35 -9.08 -9.24
N GLU A 523 -22.66 -9.18 -9.43
CA GLU A 523 -23.63 -8.21 -8.94
C GLU A 523 -23.70 -8.23 -7.40
N GLU A 524 -23.70 -9.41 -6.78
CA GLU A 524 -23.59 -9.57 -5.32
C GLU A 524 -22.29 -8.97 -4.77
N VAL A 525 -21.13 -9.27 -5.35
CA VAL A 525 -19.83 -8.70 -4.92
C VAL A 525 -19.82 -7.17 -5.02
N LYS A 526 -20.42 -6.60 -6.07
CA LYS A 526 -20.57 -5.15 -6.23
C LYS A 526 -21.50 -4.54 -5.18
N ASN A 527 -22.59 -5.22 -4.86
CA ASN A 527 -23.54 -4.80 -3.83
C ASN A 527 -22.89 -4.84 -2.43
N TYR A 528 -22.20 -5.94 -2.08
CA TYR A 528 -21.47 -6.07 -0.81
C TYR A 528 -20.32 -5.05 -0.68
N SER A 529 -19.61 -4.76 -1.76
CA SER A 529 -18.55 -3.73 -1.78
C SER A 529 -19.12 -2.32 -1.58
N SER A 530 -20.30 -2.04 -2.14
CA SER A 530 -21.01 -0.77 -1.96
C SER A 530 -21.52 -0.61 -0.52
N LEU A 531 -22.07 -1.69 0.06
CA LEU A 531 -22.49 -1.76 1.45
C LEU A 531 -21.31 -1.53 2.41
N LYS A 532 -20.16 -2.18 2.16
CA LYS A 532 -18.92 -1.95 2.93
C LYS A 532 -18.49 -0.48 2.91
N MET A 533 -18.54 0.17 1.75
CA MET A 533 -18.18 1.58 1.62
C MET A 533 -19.11 2.48 2.45
N LEU A 534 -20.40 2.15 2.51
CA LEU A 534 -21.38 2.86 3.34
C LEU A 534 -21.10 2.66 4.83
N LEU A 535 -20.84 1.44 5.28
CA LEU A 535 -20.55 1.12 6.68
C LEU A 535 -19.22 1.72 7.16
N SER A 536 -18.18 1.73 6.31
CA SER A 536 -16.88 2.35 6.64
C SER A 536 -16.98 3.86 6.80
N ARG A 537 -17.88 4.52 6.06
CA ARG A 537 -18.18 5.95 6.24
C ARG A 537 -18.88 6.21 7.57
N ARG A 538 -19.81 5.34 7.99
CA ARG A 538 -20.47 5.43 9.31
C ARG A 538 -19.50 5.26 10.48
N LEU A 539 -18.45 4.44 10.30
CA LEU A 539 -17.41 4.22 11.31
C LEU A 539 -16.36 5.36 11.41
N ASN A 540 -16.48 6.44 10.63
CA ASN A 540 -15.45 7.49 10.50
C ASN A 540 -14.03 6.94 10.26
N ARG A 541 -13.93 5.75 9.65
CA ARG A 541 -12.65 5.11 9.32
C ARG A 541 -12.20 5.58 7.94
N ALA A 542 -10.94 6.01 7.84
CA ALA A 542 -10.31 6.28 6.55
C ALA A 542 -10.15 4.95 5.79
N LEU A 543 -10.71 4.91 4.56
CA LEU A 543 -10.65 3.78 3.63
C LEU A 543 -9.21 3.42 3.23
#